data_AF-A0A7J8LCL8-F1
#
_entry.id   AF-A0A7J8LCL8-F1
#
_cell.length_a   1.000
_cell.length_b   1.000
_cell.length_c   1.000
_cell.angle_alpha   90.00
_cell.angle_beta   90.00
_cell.angle_gamma   90.00
#
_symmetry.space_group_name_H-M   'P 1'
#
loop_
_entity.id
_entity.type
_entity.pdbx_description
1 polymer ?
#
loop_
_entity_poly.entity_id
_entity_poly.type
_entity_poly.pdbx_seq_one_letter_code
_entity_poly.pdbx_strand_id
1 'polypeptide(L)'
;MSQYIPTLDYYTSGLPLVCTMYASSECYFGVNLNPLCKPSEVSYTLIPTMAYFEFLPVQRNNGANSSISVPKTLNEKEQQELVDLVDVKLGQEYELVVTTYSGLYRYRVGDVLRVAGFKNNAPQFNFICRKNVVLCIDSDKTDEVELQNAVKNAVNHFLPFDATLAEYTSYADTTTIPGHYVLYWELSLNGTTPIPPSVFEDCCLTIEESLNSVYRQGRVCDKSIGPLEIKIVEPGTFDKLMDYAISLGASINQYKTPRCVKFAPIVELLNSRAVSSFFSPKCPKWFPGHKQWINMN
;
A
#
# COMPACT_ATOMS: atom_id res chain seq x y z
N MET A 1 0.49 9.04 -2.81
CA MET A 1 0.69 10.01 -1.71
C MET A 1 -0.40 11.07 -1.60
N SER A 2 -1.58 10.90 -2.23
CA SER A 2 -2.68 11.88 -2.13
C SER A 2 -3.22 12.07 -0.71
N GLN A 3 -2.97 11.13 0.20
CA GLN A 3 -3.35 11.21 1.62
C GLN A 3 -2.82 12.45 2.35
N TYR A 4 -1.70 13.03 1.89
CA TYR A 4 -1.11 14.23 2.51
C TYR A 4 -1.67 15.56 1.98
N ILE A 5 -2.54 15.55 0.96
CA ILE A 5 -3.08 16.78 0.36
C ILE A 5 -3.74 17.68 1.41
N PRO A 6 -4.67 17.19 2.27
CA PRO A 6 -5.32 18.05 3.26
C PRO A 6 -4.34 18.68 4.26
N THR A 7 -3.33 17.93 4.69
CA THR A 7 -2.28 18.41 5.61
C THR A 7 -1.41 19.47 4.97
N LEU A 8 -1.03 19.28 3.70
CA LEU A 8 -0.27 20.28 2.94
C LEU A 8 -1.08 21.55 2.70
N ASP A 9 -2.36 21.43 2.35
CA ASP A 9 -3.26 22.58 2.16
C ASP A 9 -3.38 23.41 3.45
N TYR A 10 -3.49 22.75 4.61
CA TYR A 10 -3.52 23.40 5.92
C TYR A 10 -2.25 24.23 6.19
N TYR A 11 -1.06 23.62 6.04
CA TYR A 11 0.20 24.31 6.34
C TYR A 11 0.58 25.38 5.32
N THR A 12 0.19 25.20 4.06
CA THR A 12 0.53 26.14 2.98
C THR A 12 -0.52 27.22 2.77
N SER A 13 -1.65 27.17 3.47
CA SER A 13 -2.80 28.06 3.25
C SER A 13 -3.30 28.02 1.79
N GLY A 14 -3.30 26.83 1.20
CA GLY A 14 -3.82 26.59 -0.15
C GLY A 14 -2.91 27.04 -1.30
N LEU A 15 -1.58 27.02 -1.12
CA LEU A 15 -0.66 27.20 -2.25
C LEU A 15 -0.81 26.06 -3.26
N PRO A 16 -0.58 26.32 -4.57
CA PRO A 16 -0.64 25.26 -5.58
C PRO A 16 0.32 24.10 -5.28
N LEU A 17 -0.22 22.89 -5.18
CA LEU A 17 0.56 21.66 -5.04
C LEU A 17 0.97 21.13 -6.42
N VAL A 18 2.26 21.10 -6.69
CA VAL A 18 2.81 20.77 -8.01
C VAL A 18 3.38 19.36 -8.02
N CYS A 19 2.84 18.49 -8.89
CA CYS A 19 3.39 17.17 -9.19
C CYS A 19 4.08 17.20 -10.57
N THR A 20 5.41 17.26 -10.60
CA THR A 20 6.17 17.55 -11.84
C THR A 20 6.48 16.32 -12.68
N MET A 21 6.78 15.18 -12.06
CA MET A 21 7.39 14.04 -12.74
C MET A 21 6.85 12.71 -12.25
N TYR A 22 6.92 11.72 -13.12
CA TYR A 22 6.65 10.31 -12.84
C TYR A 22 7.89 9.49 -13.22
N ALA A 23 8.48 8.82 -12.24
CA ALA A 23 9.72 8.06 -12.39
C ALA A 23 9.82 6.95 -11.32
N SER A 24 10.71 6.01 -11.54
CA SER A 24 11.09 4.97 -10.59
C SER A 24 12.59 4.69 -10.64
N SER A 25 13.07 3.77 -9.79
CA SER A 25 14.47 3.33 -9.80
C SER A 25 14.83 2.60 -11.10
N GLU A 26 13.87 1.93 -11.72
CA GLU A 26 14.03 1.16 -12.96
C GLU A 26 14.09 2.06 -14.21
N CYS A 27 13.35 3.17 -14.22
CA CYS A 27 13.28 4.08 -15.37
C CYS A 27 12.64 5.43 -15.01
N TYR A 28 13.06 6.50 -15.68
CA TYR A 28 12.33 7.77 -15.68
C TYR A 28 11.26 7.73 -16.78
N PHE A 29 10.01 8.02 -16.45
CA PHE A 29 8.89 7.77 -17.36
C PHE A 29 8.42 9.02 -18.09
N GLY A 30 8.00 10.03 -17.32
CA GLY A 30 7.21 11.12 -17.88
C GLY A 30 7.12 12.36 -16.99
N VAL A 31 6.53 13.40 -17.56
CA VAL A 31 6.37 14.71 -16.90
C VAL A 31 4.92 15.19 -16.97
N ASN A 32 4.52 15.97 -15.98
CA ASN A 32 3.24 16.66 -15.99
C ASN A 32 3.37 17.95 -16.82
N LEU A 33 2.70 17.99 -17.98
CA LEU A 33 2.72 19.14 -18.87
C LEU A 33 1.80 20.29 -18.42
N ASN A 34 0.98 20.08 -17.40
CA ASN A 34 0.17 21.10 -16.74
C ASN A 34 0.44 21.10 -15.23
N PRO A 35 1.61 21.59 -14.78
CA PRO A 35 2.06 21.44 -13.39
C PRO A 35 1.18 22.15 -12.36
N LEU A 36 0.36 23.12 -12.76
CA LEU A 36 -0.54 23.88 -11.87
C LEU A 36 -1.98 23.35 -11.86
N CYS A 37 -2.24 22.19 -12.50
CA CYS A 37 -3.56 21.54 -12.38
C CYS A 37 -3.86 21.12 -10.93
N LYS A 38 -5.13 20.83 -10.65
CA LYS A 38 -5.51 20.30 -9.35
C LYS A 38 -4.85 18.93 -9.12
N PRO A 39 -4.47 18.57 -7.89
CA PRO A 39 -3.89 17.26 -7.59
C PRO A 39 -4.73 16.06 -8.07
N SER A 40 -6.06 16.20 -8.09
CA SER A 40 -7.00 15.17 -8.58
C SER A 40 -7.02 15.01 -10.11
N GLU A 41 -6.48 15.96 -10.84
CA GLU A 41 -6.50 16.04 -12.31
C GLU A 41 -5.13 15.76 -12.94
N VAL A 42 -4.12 15.45 -12.13
CA VAL A 42 -2.75 15.22 -12.58
C VAL A 42 -2.69 14.09 -13.61
N SER A 43 -2.02 14.39 -14.73
CA SER A 43 -1.72 13.44 -15.79
C SER A 43 -0.28 13.57 -16.23
N TYR A 44 0.42 12.44 -16.36
CA TYR A 44 1.82 12.41 -16.80
C TYR A 44 1.88 12.01 -18.27
N THR A 45 2.67 12.77 -19.05
CA THR A 45 2.97 12.45 -20.44
C THR A 45 4.28 11.67 -20.46
N LEU A 46 4.23 10.41 -20.91
CA LEU A 46 5.42 9.57 -21.08
C LEU A 46 6.32 10.17 -22.15
N ILE A 47 7.63 10.23 -21.88
CA ILE A 47 8.63 10.76 -22.80
C ILE A 47 9.17 9.60 -23.65
N PRO A 48 8.84 9.49 -24.95
CA PRO A 48 9.07 8.27 -25.73
C PRO A 48 10.55 7.87 -25.90
N THR A 49 11.48 8.77 -25.59
CA THR A 49 12.93 8.52 -25.69
C THR A 49 13.54 7.91 -24.42
N MET A 50 12.78 7.75 -23.34
CA MET A 50 13.33 7.28 -22.06
C MET A 50 13.46 5.76 -21.98
N ALA A 51 12.50 5.05 -22.56
CA ALA A 51 12.45 3.60 -22.67
C ALA A 51 11.46 3.21 -23.76
N TYR A 52 11.47 1.94 -24.16
CA TYR A 52 10.36 1.39 -24.94
C TYR A 52 9.24 0.99 -24.00
N PHE A 53 8.03 1.52 -24.24
CA PHE A 53 6.87 1.40 -23.37
C PHE A 53 5.80 0.52 -24.00
N GLU A 54 5.41 -0.51 -23.27
CA GLU A 54 4.30 -1.41 -23.58
C GLU A 54 3.27 -1.38 -22.44
N PHE A 55 2.03 -1.77 -22.75
CA PHE A 55 0.90 -1.63 -21.83
C PHE A 55 0.09 -2.92 -21.80
N LEU A 56 -0.02 -3.54 -20.61
CA LEU A 56 -0.85 -4.74 -20.40
C LEU A 56 -2.25 -4.32 -19.96
N PRO A 57 -3.33 -4.60 -20.72
CA PRO A 57 -4.68 -4.20 -20.34
C PRO A 57 -5.11 -4.76 -18.97
N VAL A 58 -5.69 -3.92 -18.11
CA VAL A 58 -6.25 -4.36 -16.82
C VAL A 58 -7.76 -4.54 -16.97
N GLN A 59 -8.24 -5.79 -16.85
CA GLN A 59 -9.67 -6.08 -16.77
C GLN A 59 -10.09 -6.13 -15.30
N ARG A 60 -10.92 -5.17 -14.86
CA ARG A 60 -11.59 -5.26 -13.55
C ARG A 60 -12.83 -6.12 -13.72
N ASN A 61 -12.76 -7.40 -13.40
CA ASN A 61 -13.96 -8.23 -13.29
C ASN A 61 -14.76 -7.80 -12.06
N ASN A 62 -16.05 -7.47 -12.23
CA ASN A 62 -16.99 -7.07 -11.18
C ASN A 62 -17.42 -8.23 -10.24
N GLY A 63 -16.54 -9.18 -9.95
CA GLY A 63 -16.83 -10.28 -9.04
C GLY A 63 -15.65 -11.24 -8.94
N ALA A 64 -15.20 -11.45 -7.71
CA ALA A 64 -14.16 -12.39 -7.29
C ALA A 64 -12.70 -12.05 -7.69
N ASN A 65 -11.91 -11.71 -6.67
CA ASN A 65 -10.48 -11.93 -6.53
C ASN A 65 -9.63 -11.60 -7.77
N SER A 66 -9.05 -10.39 -7.79
CA SER A 66 -7.81 -10.17 -8.53
C SER A 66 -6.78 -11.14 -7.97
N SER A 67 -6.59 -12.26 -8.66
CA SER A 67 -5.64 -13.31 -8.26
C SER A 67 -4.29 -12.68 -8.05
N ILE A 68 -3.81 -12.80 -6.80
CA ILE A 68 -2.50 -12.40 -6.33
C ILE A 68 -1.48 -13.12 -7.20
N SER A 69 -0.89 -12.42 -8.17
CA SER A 69 0.29 -12.88 -8.85
C SER A 69 1.43 -11.92 -8.55
N VAL A 70 2.44 -12.48 -7.89
CA VAL A 70 3.82 -11.97 -7.80
C VAL A 70 4.26 -11.50 -9.20
N PRO A 71 5.13 -10.49 -9.35
CA PRO A 71 5.68 -10.10 -10.64
C PRO A 71 6.35 -11.31 -11.30
N LYS A 72 5.59 -12.02 -12.15
CA LYS A 72 6.09 -13.11 -12.98
C LYS A 72 6.48 -12.52 -14.32
N THR A 73 7.47 -13.13 -14.95
CA THR A 73 7.69 -13.02 -16.39
C THR A 73 6.34 -13.15 -17.11
N LEU A 74 6.07 -12.23 -18.05
CA LEU A 74 4.84 -12.25 -18.84
C LEU A 74 4.70 -13.62 -19.52
N ASN A 75 3.55 -14.26 -19.35
CA ASN A 75 3.27 -15.49 -20.08
C ASN A 75 3.00 -15.19 -21.57
N GLU A 76 3.09 -16.18 -22.45
CA GLU A 76 2.99 -15.98 -23.90
C GLU A 76 1.68 -15.30 -24.35
N LYS A 77 0.58 -15.50 -23.60
CA LYS A 77 -0.70 -14.85 -23.88
C LYS A 77 -0.69 -13.37 -23.50
N GLU A 78 -0.21 -13.04 -22.30
CA GLU A 78 -0.03 -11.65 -21.86
C GLU A 78 0.91 -10.89 -22.79
N GLN A 79 1.95 -11.56 -23.31
CA GLN A 79 2.86 -10.99 -24.29
C GLN A 79 2.20 -10.63 -25.62
N GLN A 80 1.18 -11.38 -26.04
CA GLN A 80 0.39 -11.11 -27.24
C GLN A 80 -0.65 -9.99 -27.02
N GLU A 81 -1.01 -9.71 -25.78
CA GLU A 81 -1.98 -8.69 -25.40
C GLU A 81 -1.37 -7.30 -25.14
N LEU A 82 -0.03 -7.19 -25.14
CA LEU A 82 0.62 -5.91 -24.94
C LEU A 82 0.28 -4.93 -26.06
N VAL A 83 0.02 -3.70 -25.65
CA VAL A 83 -0.32 -2.58 -26.51
C VAL A 83 0.86 -1.61 -26.53
N ASP A 84 1.23 -1.13 -27.71
CA ASP A 84 2.26 -0.11 -27.86
C ASP A 84 1.80 1.25 -27.29
N LEU A 85 2.76 2.12 -26.97
CA LEU A 85 2.50 3.46 -26.44
C LEU A 85 1.47 4.26 -27.26
N VAL A 86 1.47 4.14 -28.58
CA VAL A 86 0.59 4.91 -29.46
C VAL A 86 -0.81 4.31 -29.61
N ASP A 87 -1.00 3.05 -29.21
CA ASP A 87 -2.23 2.28 -29.45
C ASP A 87 -3.13 2.16 -28.20
N VAL A 88 -2.75 2.82 -27.12
CA VAL A 88 -3.54 2.86 -25.88
C VAL A 88 -4.88 3.57 -26.09
N LYS A 89 -5.93 3.10 -25.41
CA LYS A 89 -7.30 3.60 -25.58
C LYS A 89 -7.68 4.58 -24.47
N LEU A 90 -8.28 5.70 -24.84
CA LEU A 90 -8.77 6.70 -23.88
C LEU A 90 -9.70 6.06 -22.82
N GLY A 91 -9.46 6.37 -21.55
CA GLY A 91 -10.24 5.86 -20.42
C GLY A 91 -9.89 4.43 -19.98
N GLN A 92 -9.14 3.67 -20.79
CA GLN A 92 -8.75 2.30 -20.45
C GLN A 92 -7.61 2.29 -19.42
N GLU A 93 -7.63 1.29 -18.53
CA GLU A 93 -6.57 1.03 -17.55
C GLU A 93 -5.59 -0.04 -18.05
N TYR A 94 -4.30 0.22 -17.81
CA TYR A 94 -3.19 -0.63 -18.21
C TYR A 94 -2.17 -0.74 -17.09
N GLU A 95 -1.46 -1.86 -17.04
CA GLU A 95 -0.21 -2.00 -16.29
C GLU A 95 0.97 -1.62 -17.17
N LEU A 96 1.89 -0.82 -16.62
CA LEU A 96 3.07 -0.35 -17.34
C LEU A 96 4.13 -1.46 -17.46
N VAL A 97 4.58 -1.69 -18.70
CA VAL A 97 5.66 -2.60 -19.05
C VAL A 97 6.78 -1.80 -19.74
N VAL A 98 8.03 -1.99 -19.33
CA VAL A 98 9.17 -1.23 -19.86
C VAL A 98 10.28 -2.11 -20.37
N THR A 99 10.87 -1.70 -21.49
CA THR A 99 12.17 -2.17 -21.95
C THR A 99 13.18 -1.02 -21.88
N THR A 100 14.22 -1.18 -21.07
CA THR A 100 15.19 -0.11 -20.74
C THR A 100 16.55 -0.34 -21.39
N TYR A 101 17.31 0.75 -21.56
CA TYR A 101 18.70 0.68 -22.02
C TYR A 101 19.62 -0.13 -21.07
N SER A 102 19.24 -0.23 -19.78
CA SER A 102 19.98 -0.96 -18.76
C SER A 102 19.69 -2.47 -18.73
N GLY A 103 18.92 -2.99 -19.70
CA GLY A 103 18.75 -4.44 -19.89
C GLY A 103 17.56 -5.06 -19.15
N LEU A 104 16.62 -4.25 -18.67
CA LEU A 104 15.29 -4.75 -18.30
C LEU A 104 14.47 -4.92 -19.59
N TYR A 105 13.98 -6.12 -19.88
CA TYR A 105 13.21 -6.43 -21.09
C TYR A 105 11.79 -6.81 -20.74
N ARG A 106 10.82 -6.08 -21.30
CA ARG A 106 9.37 -6.23 -21.03
C ARG A 106 9.08 -6.40 -19.53
N TYR A 107 9.77 -5.58 -18.72
CA TYR A 107 9.69 -5.63 -17.27
C TYR A 107 8.39 -4.98 -16.80
N ARG A 108 7.61 -5.72 -16.00
CA ARG A 108 6.38 -5.23 -15.39
C ARG A 108 6.72 -4.30 -14.22
N VAL A 109 6.44 -3.01 -14.38
CA VAL A 109 6.66 -2.02 -13.31
C VAL A 109 5.70 -2.26 -12.14
N GLY A 110 4.51 -2.80 -12.41
CA GLY A 110 3.46 -3.02 -11.43
C GLY A 110 2.56 -1.79 -11.18
N ASP A 111 2.81 -0.68 -11.87
CA ASP A 111 1.97 0.51 -11.80
C ASP A 111 0.77 0.38 -12.75
N VAL A 112 -0.41 0.74 -12.27
CA VAL A 112 -1.66 0.81 -13.04
C VAL A 112 -1.93 2.26 -13.41
N LEU A 113 -2.08 2.49 -14.71
CA LEU A 113 -2.24 3.79 -15.33
C LEU A 113 -3.54 3.81 -16.13
N ARG A 114 -4.27 4.94 -16.08
CA ARG A 114 -5.46 5.16 -16.92
C ARG A 114 -5.16 6.23 -17.96
N VAL A 115 -5.47 5.96 -19.22
CA VAL A 115 -5.29 6.96 -20.29
C VAL A 115 -6.26 8.11 -20.08
N ALA A 116 -5.72 9.31 -19.85
CA ALA A 116 -6.46 10.54 -19.56
C ALA A 116 -6.67 11.40 -20.81
N GLY A 117 -5.78 11.29 -21.80
CA GLY A 117 -5.79 12.13 -22.99
C GLY A 117 -4.51 11.94 -23.79
N PHE A 118 -4.28 12.85 -24.74
CA PHE A 118 -3.10 12.83 -25.62
C PHE A 118 -2.55 14.23 -25.77
N LYS A 119 -1.22 14.37 -25.65
CA LYS A 119 -0.49 15.55 -26.10
C LYS A 119 0.10 15.25 -27.48
N ASN A 120 -0.47 15.87 -28.51
CA ASN A 120 -0.19 15.48 -29.89
C ASN A 120 -0.46 13.96 -30.03
N ASN A 121 0.55 13.17 -30.37
CA ASN A 121 0.44 11.71 -30.47
C ASN A 121 0.90 10.96 -29.21
N ALA A 122 1.42 11.66 -28.19
CA ALA A 122 1.90 11.04 -26.96
C ALA A 122 0.75 10.92 -25.94
N PRO A 123 0.43 9.72 -25.43
CA PRO A 123 -0.62 9.56 -24.42
C PRO A 123 -0.24 10.19 -23.07
N GLN A 124 -1.27 10.60 -22.33
CA GLN A 124 -1.18 11.13 -20.98
C GLN A 124 -1.93 10.19 -20.03
N PHE A 125 -1.39 9.97 -18.83
CA PHE A 125 -1.90 8.97 -17.90
C PHE A 125 -2.17 9.53 -16.51
N ASN A 126 -3.32 9.18 -15.94
CA ASN A 126 -3.53 9.28 -14.50
C ASN A 126 -2.86 8.07 -13.82
N PHE A 127 -2.11 8.31 -12.76
CA PHE A 127 -1.63 7.25 -11.88
C PHE A 127 -2.78 6.75 -11.02
N ILE A 128 -3.09 5.46 -11.09
CA ILE A 128 -4.19 4.85 -10.31
C ILE A 128 -3.65 4.25 -9.02
N CYS A 129 -2.75 3.27 -9.14
CA CYS A 129 -2.13 2.60 -8.00
C CYS A 129 -0.89 1.83 -8.45
N ARG A 130 -0.13 1.34 -7.46
CA ARG A 130 0.82 0.26 -7.67
C ARG A 130 0.18 -1.03 -7.18
N LYS A 131 0.22 -2.09 -7.99
CA LYS A 131 -0.36 -3.40 -7.67
C LYS A 131 0.21 -3.92 -6.36
N ASN A 132 -0.63 -4.63 -5.62
CA ASN A 132 -0.32 -5.31 -4.37
C ASN A 132 0.10 -4.41 -3.19
N VAL A 133 0.05 -3.08 -3.29
CA VAL A 133 0.38 -2.20 -2.15
C VAL A 133 -0.85 -1.99 -1.25
N VAL A 134 -0.74 -2.43 0.00
CA VAL A 134 -1.81 -2.36 1.02
C VAL A 134 -1.59 -1.16 1.93
N LEU A 135 -0.36 -0.97 2.45
CA LEU A 135 0.04 0.15 3.30
C LEU A 135 1.26 0.87 2.73
N CYS A 136 1.32 2.19 2.95
CA CYS A 136 2.38 3.08 2.48
C CYS A 136 2.31 4.42 3.24
N ILE A 137 3.37 4.80 3.94
CA ILE A 137 3.49 6.11 4.62
C ILE A 137 4.37 7.06 3.83
N ASP A 138 5.52 6.59 3.34
CA ASP A 138 6.49 7.33 2.56
C ASP A 138 6.87 6.53 1.30
N SER A 139 8.08 5.99 1.23
CA SER A 139 8.59 5.17 0.13
C SER A 139 8.34 3.67 0.33
N ASP A 140 8.01 3.29 1.57
CA ASP A 140 7.63 1.95 1.99
C ASP A 140 6.38 1.46 1.25
N LYS A 141 6.38 0.17 0.94
CA LYS A 141 5.27 -0.51 0.27
C LYS A 141 5.13 -1.85 0.94
N THR A 142 4.08 -2.03 1.73
CA THR A 142 3.75 -3.32 2.35
C THR A 142 2.59 -3.95 1.60
N ASP A 143 2.77 -5.18 1.16
CA ASP A 143 1.73 -5.96 0.52
C ASP A 143 0.92 -6.81 1.50
N GLU A 144 -0.17 -7.43 1.02
CA GLU A 144 -1.06 -8.23 1.85
C GLU A 144 -0.37 -9.47 2.43
N VAL A 145 0.54 -10.09 1.67
CA VAL A 145 1.24 -11.32 2.07
C VAL A 145 2.25 -11.00 3.17
N GLU A 146 3.02 -9.92 3.00
CA GLU A 146 3.93 -9.39 4.02
C GLU A 146 3.17 -9.06 5.30
N LEU A 147 2.06 -8.33 5.21
CA LEU A 147 1.25 -7.97 6.37
C LEU A 147 0.66 -9.21 7.06
N GLN A 148 0.13 -10.17 6.30
CA GLN A 148 -0.42 -11.39 6.85
C GLN A 148 0.64 -12.24 7.56
N ASN A 149 1.82 -12.37 6.97
CA ASN A 149 2.94 -13.06 7.61
C ASN A 149 3.42 -12.35 8.87
N ALA A 150 3.47 -11.02 8.87
CA ALA A 150 3.86 -10.22 10.03
C ALA A 150 2.87 -10.38 11.19
N VAL A 151 1.57 -10.32 10.91
CA VAL A 151 0.52 -10.59 11.91
C VAL A 151 0.60 -12.02 12.42
N LYS A 152 0.78 -13.01 11.53
CA LYS A 152 0.96 -14.42 11.92
C LYS A 152 2.15 -14.64 12.86
N ASN A 153 3.24 -13.91 12.67
CA ASN A 153 4.39 -13.98 13.57
C ASN A 153 4.07 -13.39 14.95
N ALA A 154 3.35 -12.27 14.98
CA ALA A 154 3.02 -11.56 16.20
C ALA A 154 1.97 -12.27 17.08
N VAL A 155 1.00 -12.98 16.49
CA VAL A 155 -0.01 -13.73 17.27
C VAL A 155 0.57 -14.88 18.08
N ASN A 156 1.79 -15.33 17.79
CA ASN A 156 2.46 -16.36 18.59
C ASN A 156 2.72 -15.92 20.05
N HIS A 157 2.77 -14.61 20.31
CA HIS A 157 2.90 -14.07 21.66
C HIS A 157 1.66 -14.30 22.53
N PHE A 158 0.50 -14.63 21.94
CA PHE A 158 -0.73 -14.92 22.66
C PHE A 158 -0.88 -16.39 23.10
N LEU A 159 -0.03 -17.30 22.59
CA LEU A 159 -0.06 -18.72 22.97
C LEU A 159 -0.04 -18.96 24.49
N PRO A 160 0.73 -18.22 25.32
CA PRO A 160 0.73 -18.43 26.78
C PRO A 160 -0.54 -17.94 27.49
N PHE A 161 -1.38 -17.14 26.82
CA PHE A 161 -2.56 -16.49 27.42
C PHE A 161 -3.88 -17.12 26.97
N ASP A 162 -3.84 -18.19 26.18
CA ASP A 162 -5.00 -18.84 25.57
C ASP A 162 -5.94 -17.82 24.88
N ALA A 163 -5.31 -16.91 24.13
CA ALA A 163 -5.96 -15.88 23.36
C ALA A 163 -5.65 -16.07 21.87
N THR A 164 -6.63 -15.76 21.03
CA THR A 164 -6.51 -15.87 19.58
C THR A 164 -6.96 -14.58 18.92
N LEU A 165 -6.34 -14.26 17.78
CA LEU A 165 -6.78 -13.14 16.94
C LEU A 165 -7.96 -13.62 16.10
N ALA A 166 -9.15 -13.09 16.36
CA ALA A 166 -10.37 -13.43 15.63
C ALA A 166 -10.38 -12.76 14.26
N GLU A 167 -10.09 -11.46 14.21
CA GLU A 167 -9.89 -10.75 12.95
C GLU A 167 -8.98 -9.53 13.06
N TYR A 168 -8.45 -9.07 11.92
CA TYR A 168 -7.72 -7.81 11.84
C TYR A 168 -7.90 -7.05 10.51
N THR A 169 -7.76 -5.73 10.60
CA THR A 169 -7.57 -4.85 9.45
C THR A 169 -6.48 -3.81 9.75
N SER A 170 -6.13 -2.98 8.78
CA SER A 170 -5.09 -1.97 8.92
C SER A 170 -5.46 -0.64 8.26
N TYR A 171 -4.79 0.44 8.66
CA TYR A 171 -4.81 1.71 7.94
C TYR A 171 -3.46 2.44 8.08
N ALA A 172 -3.19 3.35 7.15
CA ALA A 172 -2.04 4.25 7.20
C ALA A 172 -2.48 5.56 7.86
N ASP A 173 -2.03 5.80 9.10
CA ASP A 173 -2.33 7.03 9.81
C ASP A 173 -1.40 8.15 9.38
N THR A 174 -1.98 9.28 9.00
CA THR A 174 -1.27 10.48 8.56
C THR A 174 -1.71 11.73 9.33
N THR A 175 -2.44 11.53 10.45
CA THR A 175 -2.87 12.62 11.34
C THR A 175 -1.71 13.21 12.13
N THR A 176 -0.67 12.40 12.40
CA THR A 176 0.60 12.82 13.01
C THR A 176 1.74 12.75 12.00
N ILE A 177 2.82 13.50 12.26
CA ILE A 177 4.04 13.51 11.42
C ILE A 177 5.23 13.10 12.30
N PRO A 178 5.96 12.02 11.97
CA PRO A 178 5.71 11.11 10.84
C PRO A 178 4.41 10.31 11.02
N GLY A 179 3.80 9.92 9.90
CA GLY A 179 2.67 8.99 9.91
C GLY A 179 3.11 7.56 10.28
N HIS A 180 2.18 6.69 10.63
CA HIS A 180 2.48 5.32 11.07
C HIS A 180 1.41 4.32 10.64
N TYR A 181 1.75 3.04 10.71
CA TYR A 181 0.79 1.97 10.47
C TYR A 181 -0.03 1.71 11.73
N VAL A 182 -1.33 1.50 11.54
CA VAL A 182 -2.23 1.12 12.63
C VAL A 182 -2.98 -0.14 12.25
N LEU A 183 -2.99 -1.11 13.15
CA LEU A 183 -3.72 -2.36 12.99
C LEU A 183 -4.83 -2.44 14.03
N TYR A 184 -6.04 -2.76 13.59
CA TYR A 184 -7.17 -3.04 14.47
C TYR A 184 -7.29 -4.54 14.68
N TRP A 185 -7.25 -4.98 15.92
CA TRP A 185 -7.30 -6.40 16.31
C TRP A 185 -8.54 -6.68 17.16
N GLU A 186 -9.34 -7.65 16.73
CA GLU A 186 -10.40 -8.22 17.56
C GLU A 186 -9.93 -9.57 18.09
N LEU A 187 -9.94 -9.72 19.42
CA LEU A 187 -9.41 -10.90 20.10
C LEU A 187 -10.53 -11.80 20.61
N SER A 188 -10.32 -13.11 20.52
CA SER A 188 -11.11 -14.11 21.25
C SER A 188 -10.29 -14.58 22.45
N LEU A 189 -10.77 -14.25 23.64
CA LEU A 189 -10.16 -14.62 24.92
C LEU A 189 -10.84 -15.90 25.43
N ASN A 190 -10.10 -17.00 25.49
CA ASN A 190 -10.59 -18.27 26.07
C ASN A 190 -10.09 -18.45 27.51
N GLY A 191 -8.94 -17.86 27.82
CA GLY A 191 -8.35 -17.83 29.17
C GLY A 191 -8.93 -16.75 30.09
N THR A 192 -8.73 -16.93 31.39
CA THR A 192 -9.08 -15.94 32.44
C THR A 192 -7.96 -14.96 32.75
N THR A 193 -6.74 -15.22 32.25
CA THR A 193 -5.56 -14.38 32.50
C THR A 193 -5.56 -13.17 31.56
N PRO A 194 -5.55 -11.93 32.07
CA PRO A 194 -5.46 -10.76 31.23
C PRO A 194 -4.08 -10.68 30.56
N ILE A 195 -4.06 -10.31 29.28
CA ILE A 195 -2.82 -10.08 28.53
C ILE A 195 -2.21 -8.75 29.00
N PRO A 196 -0.97 -8.73 29.49
CA PRO A 196 -0.34 -7.49 29.93
C PRO A 196 0.01 -6.58 28.74
N PRO A 197 0.01 -5.24 28.92
CA PRO A 197 0.36 -4.27 27.87
C PRO A 197 1.66 -4.56 27.12
N SER A 198 2.70 -5.02 27.83
CA SER A 198 4.01 -5.34 27.25
C SER A 198 3.95 -6.41 26.16
N VAL A 199 2.99 -7.33 26.23
CA VAL A 199 2.83 -8.37 25.20
C VAL A 199 2.30 -7.76 23.90
N PHE A 200 1.39 -6.78 23.98
CA PHE A 200 0.93 -6.05 22.79
C PHE A 200 2.04 -5.18 22.19
N GLU A 201 2.87 -4.56 23.03
CA GLU A 201 4.07 -3.83 22.60
C GLU A 201 5.07 -4.75 21.89
N ASP A 202 5.29 -5.96 22.42
CA ASP A 202 6.12 -7.01 21.78
C ASP A 202 5.50 -7.50 20.46
N CYS A 203 4.17 -7.62 20.38
CA CYS A 203 3.47 -7.87 19.13
C CYS A 203 3.74 -6.76 18.11
N CYS A 204 3.60 -5.49 18.49
CA CYS A 204 3.87 -4.35 17.61
C CYS A 204 5.28 -4.44 17.02
N LEU A 205 6.28 -4.65 17.88
CA LEU A 205 7.67 -4.80 17.44
C LEU A 205 7.86 -6.01 16.53
N THR A 206 7.22 -7.14 16.84
CA THR A 206 7.34 -8.38 16.03
C THR A 206 6.78 -8.18 14.62
N ILE A 207 5.72 -7.40 14.48
CA ILE A 207 5.19 -6.99 13.18
C ILE A 207 6.24 -6.12 12.47
N GLU A 208 6.75 -5.07 13.11
CA GLU A 208 7.76 -4.20 12.51
C GLU A 208 9.03 -4.94 12.06
N GLU A 209 9.50 -5.92 12.83
CA GLU A 209 10.65 -6.77 12.51
C GLU A 209 10.39 -7.71 11.32
N SER A 210 9.12 -8.07 11.09
CA SER A 210 8.70 -8.93 9.98
C SER A 210 8.46 -8.17 8.68
N LEU A 211 8.37 -6.84 8.72
CA LEU A 211 8.18 -6.00 7.54
C LEU A 211 9.48 -5.83 6.75
N ASN A 212 9.33 -5.41 5.49
CA ASN A 212 10.46 -5.31 4.56
C ASN A 212 11.51 -4.26 4.97
N SER A 213 12.65 -4.32 4.30
CA SER A 213 13.81 -3.47 4.60
C SER A 213 13.48 -1.97 4.50
N VAL A 214 12.62 -1.56 3.57
CA VAL A 214 12.26 -0.14 3.36
C VAL A 214 11.45 0.39 4.53
N TYR A 215 10.46 -0.36 5.02
CA TYR A 215 9.73 0.00 6.24
C TYR A 215 10.69 0.15 7.44
N ARG A 216 11.55 -0.85 7.66
CA ARG A 216 12.51 -0.85 8.78
C ARG A 216 13.54 0.27 8.66
N GLN A 217 13.97 0.61 7.45
CA GLN A 217 14.82 1.77 7.17
C GLN A 217 14.11 3.09 7.55
N GLY A 218 12.85 3.25 7.13
CA GLY A 218 12.02 4.43 7.45
C GLY A 218 11.85 4.65 8.95
N ARG A 219 11.76 3.57 9.74
CA ARG A 219 11.70 3.60 11.21
C ARG A 219 13.06 3.94 11.85
N VAL A 220 14.13 3.32 11.39
CA VAL A 220 15.44 3.36 12.06
C VAL A 220 16.30 4.55 11.62
N CYS A 221 16.44 4.73 10.31
CA CYS A 221 17.37 5.67 9.71
C CYS A 221 16.68 6.96 9.30
N ASP A 222 15.68 6.87 8.41
CA ASP A 222 15.12 8.05 7.74
C ASP A 222 14.16 8.83 8.66
N LYS A 223 13.65 8.19 9.71
CA LYS A 223 12.64 8.73 10.64
C LYS A 223 11.38 9.24 9.94
N SER A 224 11.09 8.67 8.76
CA SER A 224 9.92 9.00 7.95
C SER A 224 8.66 8.23 8.36
N ILE A 225 8.80 7.17 9.17
CA ILE A 225 7.68 6.34 9.65
C ILE A 225 7.68 6.33 11.18
N GLY A 226 6.52 6.60 11.78
CA GLY A 226 6.27 6.53 13.22
C GLY A 226 6.12 5.10 13.73
N PRO A 227 6.10 4.88 15.06
CA PRO A 227 5.93 3.55 15.65
C PRO A 227 4.59 2.93 15.25
N LEU A 228 4.64 1.66 14.82
CA LEU A 228 3.44 0.88 14.56
C LEU A 228 2.55 0.82 15.80
N GLU A 229 1.25 0.98 15.57
CA GLU A 229 0.22 0.95 16.60
C GLU A 229 -0.71 -0.26 16.41
N ILE A 230 -1.04 -0.94 17.50
CA ILE A 230 -2.13 -1.91 17.56
C ILE A 230 -3.25 -1.33 18.41
N LYS A 231 -4.45 -1.25 17.84
CA LYS A 231 -5.69 -0.89 18.52
C LYS A 231 -6.53 -2.15 18.74
N ILE A 232 -6.83 -2.46 20.00
CA ILE A 232 -7.72 -3.58 20.33
C ILE A 232 -9.16 -3.07 20.28
N VAL A 233 -10.02 -3.78 19.54
CA VAL A 233 -11.43 -3.41 19.39
C VAL A 233 -12.36 -4.33 20.20
N GLU A 234 -13.55 -3.85 20.51
CA GLU A 234 -14.60 -4.64 21.17
C GLU A 234 -14.97 -5.90 20.35
N PRO A 235 -15.33 -7.03 21.00
CA PRO A 235 -15.90 -8.18 20.31
C PRO A 235 -17.16 -7.82 19.50
N GLY A 236 -17.29 -8.36 18.29
CA GLY A 236 -18.37 -8.05 17.35
C GLY A 236 -18.16 -6.74 16.58
N THR A 237 -16.96 -6.15 16.61
CA THR A 237 -16.65 -4.94 15.83
C THR A 237 -16.56 -5.27 14.35
N PHE A 238 -15.92 -6.39 13.99
CA PHE A 238 -15.83 -6.81 12.59
C PHE A 238 -17.17 -7.28 12.01
N ASP A 239 -18.10 -7.76 12.84
CA ASP A 239 -19.49 -8.03 12.42
C ASP A 239 -20.20 -6.73 12.02
N LYS A 240 -20.07 -5.66 12.83
CA LYS A 240 -20.61 -4.34 12.48
C LYS A 240 -19.95 -3.75 11.24
N LEU A 241 -18.66 -3.99 11.05
CA LEU A 241 -17.96 -3.58 9.83
C LEU A 241 -18.54 -4.31 8.61
N MET A 242 -18.81 -5.61 8.72
CA MET A 242 -19.45 -6.41 7.69
C MET A 242 -20.85 -5.86 7.37
N ASP A 243 -21.70 -5.63 8.37
CA ASP A 243 -23.04 -5.06 8.20
C ASP A 243 -22.99 -3.70 7.47
N TYR A 244 -22.03 -2.85 7.85
CA TYR A 244 -21.82 -1.57 7.19
C TYR A 244 -21.39 -1.75 5.73
N ALA A 245 -20.46 -2.66 5.44
CA ALA A 245 -20.03 -2.95 4.07
C ALA A 245 -21.19 -3.49 3.21
N ILE A 246 -22.04 -4.34 3.78
CA ILE A 246 -23.24 -4.87 3.10
C ILE A 246 -24.23 -3.73 2.80
N SER A 247 -24.42 -2.79 3.74
CA SER A 247 -25.27 -1.61 3.52
C SER A 247 -24.77 -0.71 2.37
N LEU A 248 -23.46 -0.73 2.11
CA LEU A 248 -22.82 -0.04 0.98
C LEU A 248 -22.86 -0.85 -0.34
N GLY A 249 -23.50 -2.02 -0.34
CA GLY A 249 -23.71 -2.85 -1.52
C GLY A 249 -22.77 -4.06 -1.65
N ALA A 250 -22.00 -4.40 -0.61
CA ALA A 250 -21.22 -5.64 -0.61
C ALA A 250 -22.12 -6.89 -0.58
N SER A 251 -21.74 -7.92 -1.33
CA SER A 251 -22.45 -9.20 -1.31
C SER A 251 -22.16 -9.96 -0.01
N ILE A 252 -23.21 -10.33 0.72
CA ILE A 252 -23.14 -11.15 1.94
C ILE A 252 -22.30 -12.42 1.73
N ASN A 253 -22.54 -13.15 0.64
CA ASN A 253 -21.93 -14.47 0.44
C ASN A 253 -20.46 -14.40 -0.02
N GLN A 254 -19.97 -13.22 -0.38
CA GLN A 254 -18.61 -13.02 -0.88
C GLN A 254 -17.78 -12.08 0.00
N TYR A 255 -18.38 -11.59 1.10
CA TYR A 255 -17.69 -10.67 1.98
C TYR A 255 -16.49 -11.34 2.63
N LYS A 256 -15.37 -10.62 2.56
CA LYS A 256 -14.16 -10.87 3.34
C LYS A 256 -13.74 -9.54 3.92
N THR A 257 -13.35 -9.53 5.18
CA THR A 257 -12.83 -8.33 5.81
C THR A 257 -11.63 -7.80 5.01
N PRO A 258 -11.64 -6.52 4.63
CA PRO A 258 -10.52 -5.94 3.90
C PRO A 258 -9.30 -5.86 4.80
N ARG A 259 -8.12 -6.23 4.29
CA ARG A 259 -6.86 -6.16 5.05
C ARG A 259 -6.34 -4.74 5.26
N CYS A 260 -6.84 -3.78 4.49
CA CYS A 260 -6.61 -2.36 4.70
C CYS A 260 -7.87 -1.55 4.36
N VAL A 261 -8.14 -0.54 5.19
CA VAL A 261 -9.26 0.38 5.04
C VAL A 261 -8.74 1.80 4.81
N LYS A 262 -9.41 2.53 3.91
CA LYS A 262 -9.11 3.94 3.58
C LYS A 262 -10.31 4.86 3.69
N PHE A 263 -11.52 4.29 3.79
CA PHE A 263 -12.75 5.06 3.80
C PHE A 263 -12.98 5.63 5.21
N ALA A 264 -13.03 6.96 5.32
CA ALA A 264 -13.06 7.66 6.62
C ALA A 264 -14.18 7.16 7.57
N PRO A 265 -15.44 6.97 7.12
CA PRO A 265 -16.49 6.45 8.01
C PRO A 265 -16.21 5.06 8.58
N ILE A 266 -15.50 4.20 7.85
CA ILE A 266 -15.08 2.87 8.35
C ILE A 266 -13.99 3.03 9.42
N VAL A 267 -13.04 3.93 9.20
CA VAL A 267 -11.98 4.20 10.18
C VAL A 267 -12.56 4.82 11.46
N GLU A 268 -13.55 5.71 11.34
CA GLU A 268 -14.30 6.27 12.49
C GLU A 268 -15.05 5.20 13.25
N LEU A 269 -15.73 4.27 12.57
CA LEU A 269 -16.40 3.13 13.18
C LEU A 269 -15.42 2.29 14.00
N LEU A 270 -14.27 1.94 13.43
CA LEU A 270 -13.23 1.15 14.10
C LEU A 270 -12.64 1.88 15.31
N ASN A 271 -12.32 3.18 15.16
CA ASN A 271 -11.82 4.01 16.25
C ASN A 271 -12.84 4.15 17.40
N SER A 272 -14.14 4.26 17.09
CA SER A 272 -15.20 4.36 18.12
C SER A 272 -15.35 3.10 18.97
N ARG A 273 -14.80 1.98 18.50
CA ARG A 273 -14.82 0.66 19.14
C ARG A 273 -13.47 0.26 19.73
N ALA A 274 -12.46 1.13 19.63
CA ALA A 274 -11.14 0.85 20.18
C ALA A 274 -11.18 0.94 21.72
N VAL A 275 -10.82 -0.16 22.37
CA VAL A 275 -10.79 -0.28 23.84
C VAL A 275 -9.42 0.14 24.39
N SER A 276 -8.35 -0.17 23.66
CA SER A 276 -6.98 0.16 24.04
C SER A 276 -6.07 0.28 22.82
N SER A 277 -4.96 1.00 22.98
CA SER A 277 -3.96 1.25 21.93
C SER A 277 -2.56 1.02 22.48
N PHE A 278 -1.71 0.36 21.71
CA PHE A 278 -0.33 0.04 22.07
C PHE A 278 0.60 0.38 20.91
N PHE A 279 1.80 0.87 21.22
CA PHE A 279 2.79 1.24 20.22
C PHE A 279 4.02 0.35 20.33
N SER A 280 4.73 0.18 19.22
CA SER A 280 6.04 -0.46 19.23
C SER A 280 7.00 0.30 20.18
N PRO A 281 7.58 -0.37 21.20
CA PRO A 281 8.35 0.29 22.26
C PRO A 281 9.75 0.71 21.81
N LYS A 282 10.22 0.18 20.67
CA LYS A 282 11.54 0.48 20.10
C LYS A 282 11.52 0.29 18.58
N CYS A 283 12.57 0.74 17.91
CA CYS A 283 12.69 0.53 16.47
C CYS A 283 13.01 -0.94 16.15
N PRO A 284 12.57 -1.46 14.99
CA PRO A 284 12.97 -2.77 14.49
C PRO A 284 14.45 -2.77 14.11
N LYS A 285 15.04 -3.95 13.90
CA LYS A 285 16.43 -4.07 13.46
C LYS A 285 16.55 -3.69 11.99
N TRP A 286 17.52 -2.83 11.69
CA TRP A 286 17.88 -2.50 10.32
C TRP A 286 19.38 -2.23 10.20
N PHE A 287 19.96 -2.59 9.05
CA PHE A 287 21.34 -2.30 8.71
C PHE A 287 21.45 -2.09 7.19
N PRO A 288 22.33 -1.19 6.73
CA PRO A 288 22.53 -0.95 5.30
C PRO A 288 23.22 -2.16 4.64
N GLY A 289 22.49 -2.88 3.79
CA GLY A 289 23.02 -3.89 2.86
C GLY A 289 23.27 -5.30 3.44
N HIS A 290 23.23 -6.30 2.56
CA HIS A 290 23.72 -7.65 2.85
C HIS A 290 25.24 -7.61 3.02
N LYS A 291 25.76 -8.13 4.14
CA LYS A 291 27.22 -8.25 4.43
C LYS A 291 28.04 -9.01 3.37
N GLN A 292 27.43 -9.56 2.33
CA GLN A 292 28.11 -10.41 1.34
C GLN A 292 29.04 -9.67 0.37
N TRP A 293 28.99 -8.34 0.27
CA TRP A 293 29.86 -7.58 -0.65
C TRP A 293 30.99 -6.79 0.04
N ILE A 294 31.13 -6.90 1.36
CA ILE A 294 32.12 -6.12 2.12
C ILE A 294 33.45 -6.88 2.33
N ASN A 295 33.52 -8.18 2.01
CA ASN A 295 34.72 -9.01 2.20
C ASN A 295 35.42 -9.42 0.90
N MET A 296 35.64 -8.48 -0.02
CA MET A 296 36.65 -8.63 -1.07
C MET A 296 37.34 -7.29 -1.30
N ASN A 297 38.38 -7.04 -0.51
CA ASN A 297 39.57 -6.26 -0.87
C ASN A 297 40.68 -6.58 0.14
#